data_AF-A0AA85JE01-F1
#
_entry.id   AF-A0AA85JE01-F1
#
_cell.length_a   1.000
_cell.length_b   1.000
_cell.length_c   1.000
_cell.angle_alpha   90.00
_cell.angle_beta   90.00
_cell.angle_gamma   90.00
#
_symmetry.space_group_name_H-M   'P 1'
#
loop_
_entity.id
_entity.type
_entity.pdbx_description
1 polymer ?
#
loop_
_entity_poly.entity_id
_entity_poly.type
_entity_poly.pdbx_seq_one_letter_code
_entity_poly.pdbx_strand_id
1 'polypeptide(L)' 'GELNRTTASHTLNRSSSRSHVILTVYLEIVDPMDSSDRYTRYSKIHYVDLAGSERLKGVQ' A
#
# COMPACT_ATOMS: atom_id res chain seq x y z
N GLY A 1 11.87 -1.01 3.41
CA GLY A 1 10.49 -1.52 3.30
C GLY A 1 10.47 -2.75 2.45
N GLU A 2 10.71 -2.60 1.14
CA GLU A 2 10.75 -3.68 0.16
C GLU A 2 11.70 -4.83 0.52
N LEU A 3 12.88 -4.51 1.07
CA LEU A 3 13.89 -5.51 1.46
C LEU A 3 13.46 -6.42 2.64
N ASN A 4 12.50 -6.00 3.46
CA ASN A 4 11.94 -6.82 4.56
C ASN A 4 10.61 -7.48 4.16
N ARG A 5 10.20 -7.35 2.90
CA ARG A 5 8.99 -8.00 2.40
C ARG A 5 9.28 -9.49 2.25
N THR A 6 8.51 -10.32 2.95
CA THR A 6 8.61 -11.79 2.81
C THR A 6 8.18 -12.19 1.40
N THR A 7 9.16 -12.45 0.54
CA THR A 7 8.97 -13.01 -0.78
C THR A 7 9.23 -14.50 -0.70
N ALA A 8 8.27 -15.31 -1.13
CA ALA A 8 8.44 -16.75 -1.10
C ALA A 8 7.70 -17.36 -2.29
N SER A 9 8.45 -17.95 -3.21
CA SER A 9 7.94 -18.50 -4.47
C SER A 9 6.88 -19.57 -4.24
N HIS A 10 5.80 -19.54 -5.04
CA HIS A 10 4.84 -20.64 -5.17
C HIS A 10 5.02 -21.31 -6.55
N THR A 11 4.68 -22.59 -6.65
CA THR A 11 4.78 -23.39 -7.89
C THR A 11 4.04 -22.77 -9.09
N LEU A 12 3.02 -21.94 -8.84
CA LEU A 12 2.23 -21.24 -9.87
C LEU A 12 2.53 -19.73 -9.98
N ASN A 13 3.36 -19.18 -9.09
CA ASN A 13 3.80 -17.79 -9.16
C ASN A 13 5.22 -17.66 -8.58
N ARG A 14 6.19 -17.53 -9.49
CA ARG A 14 7.63 -17.48 -9.17
C ARG A 14 8.01 -16.19 -8.43
N SER A 15 7.18 -15.14 -8.48
CA SER A 15 7.43 -13.85 -7.83
C SER A 15 6.20 -13.22 -7.17
N SER A 16 5.28 -14.00 -6.57
CA SER A 16 4.24 -13.40 -5.72
C SER A 16 4.80 -13.02 -4.35
N SER A 17 4.46 -11.81 -3.89
CA SER A 17 4.54 -11.51 -2.46
C SER A 17 3.34 -12.15 -1.75
N ARG A 18 3.59 -13.02 -0.76
CA ARG A 18 2.55 -13.56 0.12
C ARG A 18 2.13 -12.58 1.23
N SER A 19 2.79 -11.43 1.32
CA SER A 19 2.50 -10.34 2.25
C SER A 19 1.71 -9.23 1.56
N HIS A 20 0.71 -8.68 2.25
CA HIS A 20 0.06 -7.42 1.90
C HIS A 20 0.85 -6.24 2.48
N VAL A 21 0.89 -5.11 1.79
CA VAL A 21 1.57 -3.89 2.27
C VAL A 21 0.65 -2.69 2.12
N ILE A 22 0.62 -1.85 3.15
CA ILE A 22 -0.03 -0.55 3.11
C ILE A 22 1.04 0.50 3.42
N LEU A 23 1.35 1.35 2.44
CA LEU A 23 2.11 2.56 2.65
C LEU A 23 1.13 3.72 2.83
N THR A 24 1.21 4.40 3.98
CA THR A 24 0.39 5.59 4.24
C THR A 24 1.25 6.83 4.16
N VAL A 25 0.85 7.78 3.32
CA VAL A 25 1.46 9.11 3.21
C VAL A 25 0.51 10.11 3.84
N TYR A 26 1.01 10.86 4.83
CA TYR A 26 0.30 12.01 5.40
C TYR A 26 0.85 13.28 4.75
N LEU A 27 -0.04 14.13 4.26
CA LEU A 27 0.31 15.39 3.62
C LEU A 27 -0.31 16.54 4.40
N GLU A 28 0.49 17.56 4.66
CA GLU A 28 0.08 18.85 5.17
C GLU A 28 0.43 19.90 4.13
N ILE A 29 -0.54 20.71 3.73
CA ILE A 29 -0.39 21.76 2.73
C ILE A 29 -0.77 23.07 3.39
N VAL A 30 0.19 23.97 3.50
CA VAL A 30 -0.01 25.33 4.02
C VAL A 30 -0.07 26.28 2.83
N ASP A 31 -1.18 26.99 2.67
CA ASP A 31 -1.34 28.01 1.61
C ASP A 31 -1.25 29.41 2.22
N PRO A 32 -0.12 30.12 2.03
CA PRO A 32 0.10 31.41 2.68
C PRO A 32 -0.69 32.57 2.05
N MET A 33 -1.35 32.39 0.91
CA MET A 33 -2.10 33.45 0.21
C MET A 33 -3.62 33.34 0.34
N ASP A 34 -4.15 32.27 0.96
CA ASP A 34 -5.58 32.13 1.18
C ASP A 34 -6.00 32.96 2.41
N SER A 35 -6.75 34.04 2.18
CA SER A 35 -7.27 34.93 3.24
C SER A 35 -8.47 34.35 3.99
N SER A 36 -8.94 33.17 3.59
CA SER A 36 -9.94 32.38 4.29
C SER A 36 -9.30 31.62 5.45
N ASP A 37 -10.01 31.46 6.57
CA ASP A 37 -9.57 30.85 7.83
C ASP A 37 -9.20 29.34 7.74
N ARG A 38 -9.03 28.81 6.52
CA ARG A 38 -8.58 27.44 6.22
C ARG A 38 -7.19 27.46 5.58
N TYR A 39 -6.24 27.97 6.35
CA TYR A 39 -4.83 28.16 6.01
C TYR A 39 -4.06 26.83 5.77
N THR A 40 -4.60 25.71 6.25
CA THR A 40 -3.95 24.40 6.16
C THR A 40 -4.92 23.31 5.70
N ARG A 41 -4.49 22.52 4.70
CA ARG A 41 -5.20 21.32 4.22
C ARG A 41 -4.41 20.09 4.62
N TYR A 42 -5.11 19.08 5.11
CA TYR A 42 -4.54 17.79 5.48
C TYR A 42 -5.08 16.69 4.56
N SER A 43 -4.21 15.77 4.15
CA SER A 43 -4.58 14.61 3.36
C SER A 43 -3.87 13.35 3.86
N LYS A 44 -4.54 12.21 3.66
CA LYS A 44 -4.03 10.88 4.01
C LYS A 44 -4.22 9.97 2.81
N ILE A 45 -3.11 9.57 2.21
CA ILE A 45 -3.09 8.74 1.01
C ILE A 45 -2.63 7.33 1.38
N HIS A 46 -3.37 6.33 0.92
CA HIS A 46 -3.05 4.93 1.13
C HIS A 46 -2.65 4.28 -0.20
N TYR A 47 -1.40 3.83 -0.30
CA TYR A 47 -0.94 2.94 -1.35
C TYR A 47 -1.01 1.52 -0.84
N VAL A 48 -2.01 0.80 -1.34
CA VAL A 48 -2.32 -0.57 -0.92
C VAL A 48 -1.86 -1.52 -2.00
N ASP A 49 -1.03 -2.48 -1.62
CA ASP A 49 -0.63 -3.60 -2.44
C ASP A 49 -1.14 -4.90 -1.79
N LEU A 50 -1.92 -5.66 -2.56
CA LEU A 50 -2.58 -6.87 -2.08
C LEU A 50 -1.93 -8.12 -2.69
N ALA A 51 -1.72 -9.14 -1.88
CA ALA A 51 -1.25 -10.44 -2.34
C ALA A 51 -2.25 -11.10 -3.31
N GLY A 52 -1.72 -12.00 -4.14
CA GLY A 52 -2.50 -12.78 -5.10
C GLY A 52 -3.61 -13.60 -4.42
N SER A 53 -4.72 -13.78 -5.12
CA SER A 53 -5.91 -14.48 -4.63
C SER A 53 -5.93 -15.97 -4.99
N GLU A 54 -4.76 -16.62 -5.14
CA GLU A 54 -4.69 -18.01 -5.58
C GLU A 54 -5.55 -18.96 -4.73
N ARG A 55 -6.52 -19.60 -5.38
CA ARG A 55 -7.30 -20.71 -4.79
C ARG A 55 -6.56 -22.01 -5.03
N LEU A 56 -6.15 -22.69 -3.95
CA LEU A 56 -5.78 -24.11 -4.00
C LEU A 56 -7.02 -24.90 -4.41
N LYS A 57 -7.13 -25.29 -5.69
CA LYS A 57 -8.10 -26.30 -6.10
C LYS A 57 -7.58 -27.66 -5.62
N GLY A 58 -8.20 -28.17 -4.56
CA GLY A 58 -8.24 -29.57 -4.09
C GLY A 58 -6.94 -30.37 -4.23
N VAL A 59 -6.26 -30.58 -3.10
CA VAL A 59 -5.48 -31.81 -2.93
C VAL A 59 -6.50 -32.96 -2.93
N GLN A 60 -6.57 -33.71 -4.03
CA GLN A 60 -7.13 -35.06 -4.05
C GLN A 60 -6.09 -36.03 -3.50
#